data_AF-A0A183JHZ3-F1
#
_entry.id   AF-A0A183JHZ3-F1
#
_cell.length_a   1.000
_cell.length_b   1.000
_cell.length_c   1.000
_cell.angle_alpha   90.00
_cell.angle_beta   90.00
_cell.angle_gamma   90.00
#
_symmetry.space_group_name_H-M   'P 1'
#
loop_
_entity.id
_entity.type
_entity.pdbx_description
1 polymer ?
#
loop_
_entity_poly.entity_id
_entity_poly.type
_entity_poly.pdbx_seq_one_letter_code
_entity_poly.pdbx_strand_id
1 'polypeptide(L)'
;MDFCCLPVGVNHFSFDERCNLICRIMKLFIYFTGQFPDLSLLNSLQNESDIELKLQDNLHSKEVKLLQSIHEVESNLLSSKSESILYFLIMIGGLPSNPKRAFLIDINDFYPKTTNADKTDVSFREFFESLVQVPFFDNVFKCSTPTRTYIYICTSKDFSSSWFLPRLQFRLPRTCPVHVLKIVPDSTDSYNPKELHKVLYESPSELRWYASPTVFSGVKPK
;
A
#
# COMPACT_ATOMS: atom_id res chain seq x y z
N MET A 1 -0.43 18.57 1.50
CA MET A 1 0.19 17.23 1.55
C MET A 1 0.80 17.10 2.92
N ASP A 2 0.44 16.06 3.65
CA ASP A 2 1.05 15.70 4.93
C ASP A 2 2.13 14.64 4.66
N PHE A 3 3.25 14.71 5.38
CA PHE A 3 4.44 13.94 5.06
C PHE A 3 5.11 13.41 6.32
N CYS A 4 5.43 12.13 6.32
CA CYS A 4 6.16 11.45 7.38
C CYS A 4 7.27 10.60 6.76
N CYS A 5 8.47 10.72 7.31
CA CYS A 5 9.62 9.92 6.94
C CYS A 5 9.99 9.06 8.14
N LEU A 6 10.03 7.74 7.97
CA LEU A 6 10.36 6.81 9.05
C LEU A 6 11.45 5.83 8.62
N PRO A 7 12.51 5.67 9.44
CA PRO A 7 13.47 4.60 9.26
C PRO A 7 12.81 3.26 9.55
N VAL A 8 13.25 2.21 8.86
CA VAL A 8 12.63 0.88 8.96
C VAL A 8 13.46 -0.14 9.74
N GLY A 9 14.65 0.23 10.22
CA GLY A 9 15.52 -0.64 11.01
C GLY A 9 16.47 -1.49 10.17
N VAL A 10 16.46 -1.35 8.84
CA VAL A 10 17.34 -2.09 7.92
C VAL A 10 17.78 -1.24 6.74
N ASN A 11 18.92 -1.60 6.15
CA ASN A 11 19.49 -0.88 5.00
C ASN A 11 18.98 -1.39 3.64
N HIS A 12 18.52 -2.64 3.59
CA HIS A 12 18.09 -3.30 2.37
C HIS A 12 16.88 -4.19 2.64
N PHE A 13 16.08 -4.40 1.60
CA PHE A 13 15.01 -5.38 1.60
C PHE A 13 15.15 -6.35 0.42
N SER A 14 14.81 -7.60 0.67
CA SER A 14 14.37 -8.50 -0.40
C SER A 14 13.06 -7.99 -1.01
N PHE A 15 12.74 -8.47 -2.21
CA PHE A 15 11.45 -8.21 -2.83
C PHE A 15 10.27 -8.67 -1.94
N ASP A 16 10.35 -9.88 -1.39
CA ASP A 16 9.30 -10.46 -0.55
C ASP A 16 9.05 -9.61 0.71
N GLU A 17 10.10 -9.10 1.35
CA GLU A 17 10.00 -8.20 2.51
C GLU A 17 9.31 -6.88 2.18
N ARG A 18 9.62 -6.27 1.03
CA ARG A 18 8.94 -5.04 0.57
C ARG A 18 7.46 -5.27 0.37
N CYS A 19 7.11 -6.36 -0.32
CA CYS A 19 5.71 -6.73 -0.52
C CYS A 19 5.02 -6.99 0.82
N ASN A 20 5.65 -7.75 1.72
CA ASN A 20 5.11 -8.03 3.05
C ASN A 20 4.88 -6.76 3.88
N LEU A 21 5.81 -5.80 3.84
CA LEU A 21 5.67 -4.51 4.50
C LEU A 21 4.49 -3.72 3.94
N ILE A 22 4.40 -3.58 2.62
CA ILE A 22 3.29 -2.90 1.93
C ILE A 22 1.95 -3.55 2.30
N CYS A 23 1.86 -4.88 2.23
CA CYS A 23 0.66 -5.64 2.54
C CYS A 23 0.20 -5.41 3.99
N ARG A 24 1.15 -5.42 4.95
CA ARG A 24 0.85 -5.12 6.36
C ARG A 24 0.35 -3.68 6.55
N ILE A 25 1.00 -2.69 5.92
CA ILE A 25 0.55 -1.29 5.98
C ILE A 25 -0.86 -1.15 5.39
N MET A 26 -1.13 -1.80 4.25
CA MET A 26 -2.46 -1.80 3.62
C MET A 26 -3.51 -2.39 4.56
N LYS A 27 -3.27 -3.55 5.17
CA LYS A 27 -4.21 -4.17 6.13
C LYS A 27 -4.48 -3.28 7.33
N LEU A 28 -3.43 -2.68 7.92
CA LEU A 28 -3.59 -1.71 9.01
C LEU A 28 -4.39 -0.48 8.56
N PHE A 29 -4.16 0.00 7.33
CA PHE A 29 -4.91 1.12 6.78
C PHE A 29 -6.39 0.79 6.66
N ILE A 30 -6.72 -0.36 6.09
CA ILE A 30 -8.10 -0.84 5.96
C ILE A 30 -8.78 -0.97 7.33
N TYR A 31 -8.07 -1.49 8.34
CA TYR A 31 -8.60 -1.63 9.70
C TYR A 31 -8.82 -0.28 10.39
N PHE A 32 -7.77 0.52 10.58
CA PHE A 32 -7.86 1.76 11.37
C PHE A 32 -8.72 2.85 10.70
N THR A 33 -8.78 2.89 9.36
CA THR A 33 -9.69 3.81 8.66
C THR A 33 -11.15 3.35 8.68
N GLY A 34 -11.44 2.22 9.36
CA GLY A 34 -12.78 1.68 9.55
C GLY A 34 -13.36 0.99 8.32
N GLN A 35 -12.54 0.59 7.35
CA GLN A 35 -13.03 -0.08 6.13
C GLN A 35 -13.27 -1.57 6.33
N PHE A 36 -12.72 -2.16 7.39
CA PHE A 36 -13.00 -3.52 7.81
C PHE A 36 -12.95 -3.63 9.34
N PRO A 37 -13.89 -4.35 9.97
CA PRO A 37 -14.04 -4.32 11.43
C PRO A 37 -13.06 -5.20 12.21
N ASP A 38 -12.41 -6.19 11.59
CA ASP A 38 -11.67 -7.24 12.29
C ASP A 38 -10.23 -7.40 11.77
N LEU A 39 -9.26 -6.97 12.59
CA LEU A 39 -7.83 -7.08 12.27
C LEU A 39 -7.34 -8.54 12.27
N SER A 40 -7.92 -9.41 13.10
CA SER A 40 -7.49 -10.81 13.20
C SER A 40 -7.78 -11.56 11.90
N LEU A 41 -8.95 -11.29 11.29
CA LEU A 41 -9.33 -11.86 10.00
C LEU A 41 -8.47 -11.33 8.84
N LEU A 42 -8.06 -10.06 8.89
CA LEU A 42 -7.11 -9.52 7.90
C LEU A 42 -5.76 -10.24 7.98
N ASN A 43 -5.32 -10.63 9.18
CA ASN A 43 -4.03 -11.29 9.38
C ASN A 43 -4.07 -12.81 9.14
N SER A 44 -5.24 -13.45 9.21
CA SER A 44 -5.39 -14.91 9.05
C SER A 44 -5.32 -15.41 7.61
N LEU A 45 -5.43 -14.52 6.62
CA LEU A 45 -5.37 -14.87 5.19
C LEU A 45 -3.92 -15.07 4.76
N GLN A 46 -3.35 -16.24 5.00
CA GLN A 46 -2.01 -16.60 4.52
C GLN A 46 -2.02 -17.62 3.38
N ASN A 47 -3.08 -18.43 3.22
CA ASN A 47 -3.18 -19.45 2.16
C ASN A 47 -4.59 -19.51 1.54
N GLU A 48 -4.69 -19.58 0.21
CA GLU A 48 -5.96 -19.63 -0.55
C GLU A 48 -6.91 -20.76 -0.09
N SER A 49 -6.37 -21.92 0.30
CA SER A 49 -7.15 -23.09 0.74
C SER A 49 -7.78 -22.96 2.13
N ASP A 50 -7.26 -22.08 2.98
CA ASP A 50 -7.81 -21.80 4.32
C ASP A 50 -8.96 -20.78 4.27
N ILE A 51 -9.03 -19.98 3.20
CA ILE A 51 -9.98 -18.88 3.00
C ILE A 51 -11.40 -19.44 2.77
N GLU A 52 -11.55 -20.44 1.93
CA GLU A 52 -12.88 -21.00 1.60
C GLU A 52 -13.50 -21.76 2.77
N LEU A 53 -12.69 -22.49 3.55
CA LEU A 53 -13.20 -23.37 4.62
C LEU A 53 -13.43 -22.65 5.96
N LYS A 54 -12.69 -21.59 6.29
CA LYS A 54 -12.85 -20.87 7.59
C LYS A 54 -13.77 -19.66 7.54
N LEU A 55 -14.00 -19.06 6.36
CA LEU A 55 -14.74 -17.80 6.24
C LEU A 55 -16.25 -17.98 6.01
N GLN A 56 -16.70 -19.16 5.55
CA GLN A 56 -18.08 -19.31 5.05
C GLN A 56 -19.15 -19.46 6.14
N ASP A 57 -18.82 -19.99 7.32
CA ASP A 57 -19.87 -20.37 8.28
C ASP A 57 -20.39 -19.23 9.18
N ASN A 58 -19.69 -18.08 9.28
CA ASN A 58 -20.09 -16.98 10.19
C ASN A 58 -19.95 -15.55 9.63
N LEU A 59 -19.29 -15.34 8.49
CA LEU A 59 -19.05 -14.00 7.96
C LEU A 59 -20.11 -13.56 6.95
N HIS A 60 -20.38 -12.26 6.94
CA HIS A 60 -21.27 -11.68 5.95
C HIS A 60 -20.60 -11.70 4.56
N SER A 61 -21.37 -11.92 3.50
CA SER A 61 -20.85 -12.03 2.12
C SER A 61 -19.97 -10.85 1.66
N LYS A 62 -20.24 -9.64 2.16
CA LYS A 62 -19.41 -8.46 1.89
C LYS A 62 -18.03 -8.53 2.56
N GLU A 63 -17.95 -9.11 3.76
CA GLU A 63 -16.69 -9.30 4.48
C GLU A 63 -15.81 -10.29 3.72
N VAL A 64 -16.39 -11.43 3.33
CA VAL A 64 -15.71 -12.46 2.52
C VAL A 64 -15.18 -11.86 1.21
N LYS A 65 -15.99 -11.10 0.47
CA LYS A 65 -15.57 -10.46 -0.78
C LYS A 65 -14.42 -9.46 -0.59
N LEU A 66 -14.44 -8.67 0.48
CA LEU A 66 -13.36 -7.73 0.77
C LEU A 66 -12.07 -8.47 1.13
N LEU A 67 -12.15 -9.52 1.97
CA LEU A 67 -11.01 -10.37 2.32
C LEU A 67 -10.39 -11.04 1.08
N GLN A 68 -11.21 -11.59 0.19
CA GLN A 68 -10.77 -12.15 -1.09
C GLN A 68 -10.09 -11.10 -1.98
N SER A 69 -10.67 -9.90 -2.06
CA SER A 69 -10.11 -8.79 -2.84
C SER A 69 -8.74 -8.35 -2.32
N ILE A 70 -8.60 -8.27 -1.00
CA ILE A 70 -7.32 -7.95 -0.34
C ILE A 70 -6.31 -9.02 -0.68
N HIS A 71 -6.66 -10.29 -0.49
CA HIS A 71 -5.77 -11.41 -0.81
C HIS A 71 -5.33 -11.42 -2.28
N GLU A 72 -6.24 -11.14 -3.21
CA GLU A 72 -5.93 -11.06 -4.64
C GLU A 72 -4.88 -9.97 -4.94
N VAL A 73 -4.98 -8.79 -4.30
CA VAL A 73 -3.96 -7.72 -4.42
C VAL A 73 -2.61 -8.20 -3.86
N GLU A 74 -2.59 -8.86 -2.71
CA GLU A 74 -1.35 -9.35 -2.09
C GLU A 74 -0.65 -10.39 -2.98
N SER A 75 -1.41 -11.39 -3.45
CA SER A 75 -0.91 -12.44 -4.33
C SER A 75 -0.38 -11.87 -5.64
N ASN A 76 -1.04 -10.86 -6.23
CA ASN A 76 -0.59 -10.22 -7.46
C ASN A 76 0.58 -9.26 -7.24
N LEU A 77 0.70 -8.65 -6.07
CA LEU A 77 1.88 -7.85 -5.72
C LEU A 77 3.11 -8.75 -5.64
N LEU A 78 3.01 -9.89 -4.95
CA LEU A 78 4.08 -10.89 -4.85
C LEU A 78 4.39 -11.56 -6.19
N SER A 79 3.38 -11.94 -6.97
CA SER A 79 3.59 -12.60 -8.27
C SER A 79 4.22 -11.70 -9.32
N SER A 80 4.12 -10.37 -9.16
CA SER A 80 4.73 -9.40 -10.07
C SER A 80 6.25 -9.52 -10.16
N LYS A 81 6.90 -10.02 -9.10
CA LYS A 81 8.37 -10.14 -8.96
C LYS A 81 9.14 -8.87 -9.38
N SER A 82 8.48 -7.72 -9.29
CA SER A 82 9.04 -6.46 -9.74
C SER A 82 9.67 -5.72 -8.58
N GLU A 83 11.00 -5.71 -8.57
CA GLU A 83 11.78 -4.87 -7.66
C GLU A 83 11.63 -3.38 -7.95
N SER A 84 10.96 -3.03 -9.06
CA SER A 84 10.77 -1.67 -9.53
C SER A 84 9.51 -1.00 -9.05
N ILE A 85 8.75 -1.61 -8.14
CA ILE A 85 7.64 -0.95 -7.47
C ILE A 85 8.21 0.07 -6.48
N LEU A 86 8.08 1.35 -6.81
CA LEU A 86 8.65 2.47 -6.04
C LEU A 86 7.64 3.11 -5.11
N TYR A 87 6.38 3.15 -5.55
CA TYR A 87 5.31 3.80 -4.81
C TYR A 87 4.05 2.92 -4.79
N PHE A 88 3.40 2.87 -3.64
CA PHE A 88 2.11 2.22 -3.47
C PHE A 88 1.08 3.25 -3.00
N LEU A 89 -0.02 3.38 -3.74
CA LEU A 89 -1.02 4.42 -3.52
C LEU A 89 -2.37 3.80 -3.19
N ILE A 90 -2.92 4.21 -2.04
CA ILE A 90 -4.26 3.86 -1.57
C ILE A 90 -5.13 5.11 -1.67
N MET A 91 -6.18 5.06 -2.47
CA MET A 91 -7.18 6.14 -2.56
C MET A 91 -8.50 5.69 -1.98
N ILE A 92 -9.07 6.47 -1.07
CA ILE A 92 -10.31 6.15 -0.39
C ILE A 92 -11.38 7.21 -0.62
N GLY A 93 -12.59 6.74 -0.89
CA GLY A 93 -13.79 7.54 -1.09
C GLY A 93 -13.82 8.24 -2.45
N GLY A 94 -15.00 8.33 -3.05
CA GLY A 94 -15.16 8.93 -4.38
C GLY A 94 -14.65 8.03 -5.51
N LEU A 95 -14.23 8.63 -6.62
CA LEU A 95 -13.60 7.97 -7.75
C LEU A 95 -12.10 8.36 -7.80
N PRO A 96 -11.23 7.62 -8.52
CA PRO A 96 -9.83 8.00 -8.66
C PRO A 96 -9.60 9.41 -9.25
N SER A 97 -10.58 9.96 -9.97
CA SER A 97 -10.56 11.32 -10.51
C SER A 97 -10.91 12.41 -9.49
N ASN A 98 -11.48 12.04 -8.33
CA ASN A 98 -11.75 12.95 -7.22
C ASN A 98 -11.83 12.16 -5.89
N PRO A 99 -10.70 11.60 -5.42
CA PRO A 99 -10.69 10.80 -4.22
C PRO A 99 -10.79 11.69 -2.97
N LYS A 100 -11.44 11.20 -1.91
CA LYS A 100 -11.57 11.97 -0.66
C LYS A 100 -10.26 12.07 0.11
N ARG A 101 -9.42 11.04 0.01
CA ARG A 101 -8.09 10.98 0.62
C ARG A 101 -7.21 10.04 -0.19
N ALA A 102 -5.93 10.39 -0.29
CA ALA A 102 -4.88 9.58 -0.85
C ALA A 102 -3.80 9.31 0.21
N PHE A 103 -3.34 8.07 0.28
CA PHE A 103 -2.22 7.65 1.12
C PHE A 103 -1.17 6.98 0.23
N LEU A 104 0.00 7.61 0.15
CA LEU A 104 1.14 7.14 -0.63
C LEU A 104 2.19 6.56 0.30
N ILE A 105 2.65 5.35 -0.02
CA ILE A 105 3.81 4.71 0.59
C ILE A 105 4.95 4.82 -0.43
N ASP A 106 6.01 5.53 -0.05
CA ASP A 106 7.22 5.73 -0.84
C ASP A 106 8.33 4.82 -0.29
N ILE A 107 8.78 3.87 -1.13
CA ILE A 107 9.87 2.92 -0.84
C ILE A 107 11.01 3.06 -1.86
N ASN A 108 11.10 4.21 -2.55
CA ASN A 108 12.04 4.41 -3.65
C ASN A 108 13.52 4.24 -3.23
N ASP A 109 13.85 4.51 -1.97
CA ASP A 109 15.22 4.37 -1.46
C ASP A 109 15.70 2.90 -1.37
N PHE A 110 14.78 1.93 -1.52
CA PHE A 110 15.07 0.49 -1.57
C PHE A 110 15.05 -0.07 -2.99
N TYR A 111 14.96 0.77 -4.03
CA TYR A 111 15.15 0.33 -5.42
C TYR A 111 16.57 -0.20 -5.61
N PRO A 112 16.79 -1.31 -6.35
CA PRO A 112 18.02 -2.09 -6.25
C PRO A 112 19.26 -1.26 -6.59
N LYS A 113 20.07 -0.99 -5.57
CA LYS A 113 21.52 -0.90 -5.71
C LYS A 113 22.00 -2.34 -5.57
N THR A 114 22.73 -2.82 -6.57
CA THR A 114 23.29 -4.18 -6.63
C THR A 114 24.05 -4.52 -5.36
N THR A 115 23.40 -5.21 -4.41
CA THR A 115 24.06 -5.74 -3.22
C THR A 115 23.42 -7.08 -2.91
N ASN A 116 24.24 -8.13 -2.95
CA ASN A 116 23.90 -9.45 -2.42
C ASN A 116 23.67 -9.28 -0.91
N ALA A 117 22.44 -8.97 -0.52
CA ALA A 117 22.06 -8.92 0.88
C ALA A 117 21.83 -10.36 1.36
N ASP A 118 22.49 -10.72 2.46
CA ASP A 118 22.20 -11.96 3.18
C ASP A 118 20.73 -11.94 3.62
N LYS A 119 20.03 -13.07 3.43
CA LYS A 119 18.67 -13.26 3.91
C LYS A 119 18.66 -13.18 5.43
N THR A 120 18.23 -12.05 5.96
CA THR A 120 17.97 -11.87 7.38
C THR A 120 16.47 -11.74 7.54
N ASP A 121 15.86 -12.52 8.42
CA ASP A 121 14.43 -12.37 8.71
C ASP A 121 14.20 -11.00 9.37
N VAL A 122 13.71 -10.03 8.59
CA VAL A 122 13.47 -8.66 9.08
C VAL A 122 12.15 -8.60 9.85
N SER A 123 12.22 -8.14 11.11
CA SER A 123 11.04 -7.81 11.91
C SER A 123 10.69 -6.33 11.77
N PHE A 124 9.49 -6.03 11.25
CA PHE A 124 8.98 -4.66 11.12
C PHE A 124 8.39 -4.07 12.40
N ARG A 125 8.59 -4.72 13.54
CA ARG A 125 7.90 -4.35 14.79
C ARG A 125 8.21 -2.91 15.21
N GLU A 126 9.49 -2.54 15.29
CA GLU A 126 9.94 -1.21 15.75
C GLU A 126 9.46 -0.09 14.80
N PHE A 127 9.45 -0.38 13.49
CA PHE A 127 8.88 0.52 12.49
C PHE A 127 7.39 0.81 12.77
N PHE A 128 6.58 -0.23 13.02
CA PHE A 128 5.15 -0.04 13.32
C PHE A 128 4.92 0.63 14.67
N GLU A 129 5.72 0.31 15.69
CA GLU A 129 5.70 0.99 16.99
C GLU A 129 6.01 2.49 16.85
N SER A 130 6.97 2.85 15.99
CA SER A 130 7.28 4.25 15.68
C SER A 130 6.17 4.93 14.89
N LEU A 131 5.60 4.22 13.91
CA LEU A 131 4.52 4.75 13.07
C LEU A 131 3.28 5.12 13.88
N VAL A 132 2.89 4.34 14.89
CA VAL A 132 1.71 4.66 15.71
C VAL A 132 1.93 5.81 16.69
N GLN A 133 3.19 6.21 16.94
CA GLN A 133 3.54 7.27 17.90
C GLN A 133 3.61 8.66 17.25
N VAL A 134 3.69 8.75 15.92
CA VAL A 134 3.79 10.03 15.22
C VAL A 134 2.40 10.64 14.94
N PRO A 135 2.21 11.97 15.06
CA PRO A 135 0.93 12.63 14.78
C PRO A 135 0.39 12.39 13.36
N PHE A 136 1.28 12.06 12.42
CA PHE A 136 0.93 11.65 11.06
C PHE A 136 -0.06 10.47 11.05
N PHE A 137 0.08 9.52 11.98
CA PHE A 137 -0.76 8.34 12.08
C PHE A 137 -2.24 8.71 12.24
N ASP A 138 -2.54 9.57 13.22
CA ASP A 138 -3.92 9.99 13.51
C ASP A 138 -4.58 10.67 12.30
N ASN A 139 -3.80 11.40 11.50
CA ASN A 139 -4.29 12.06 10.30
C ASN A 139 -4.59 11.07 9.17
N VAL A 140 -3.61 10.21 8.84
CA VAL A 140 -3.73 9.31 7.67
C VAL A 140 -4.69 8.15 7.93
N PHE A 141 -4.70 7.62 9.15
CA PHE A 141 -5.56 6.51 9.58
C PHE A 141 -6.89 6.97 10.16
N LYS A 142 -7.19 8.28 10.16
CA LYS A 142 -8.47 8.82 10.64
C LYS A 142 -9.66 8.06 10.07
N CYS A 143 -10.45 7.46 10.95
CA CYS A 143 -11.63 6.66 10.60
C CYS A 143 -12.60 7.45 9.71
N SER A 144 -13.22 6.74 8.76
CA SER A 144 -14.21 7.28 7.84
C SER A 144 -15.31 6.27 7.58
N THR A 145 -16.49 6.74 7.15
CA THR A 145 -17.57 5.83 6.75
C THR A 145 -17.07 4.86 5.70
N PRO A 146 -17.36 3.54 5.82
CA PRO A 146 -16.94 2.55 4.84
C PRO A 146 -17.31 2.96 3.41
N THR A 147 -16.34 2.88 2.52
CA THR A 147 -16.43 3.40 1.16
C THR A 147 -15.54 2.60 0.21
N ARG A 148 -15.44 3.05 -1.04
CA ARG A 148 -14.59 2.41 -2.04
C ARG A 148 -13.14 2.78 -1.79
N THR A 149 -12.26 1.79 -1.88
CA THR A 149 -10.81 1.96 -1.83
C THR A 149 -10.19 1.41 -3.11
N TYR A 150 -9.27 2.18 -3.69
CA TYR A 150 -8.58 1.88 -4.93
C TYR A 150 -7.09 1.75 -4.66
N ILE A 151 -6.48 0.72 -5.24
CA ILE A 151 -5.06 0.38 -5.07
C ILE A 151 -4.31 0.63 -6.38
N TYR A 152 -3.21 1.36 -6.27
CA TYR A 152 -2.34 1.71 -7.39
C TYR A 152 -0.88 1.44 -7.02
N ILE A 153 -0.09 1.04 -8.01
CA ILE A 153 1.37 0.94 -7.90
C ILE A 153 2.00 1.86 -8.95
N CYS A 154 3.14 2.45 -8.61
CA CYS A 154 3.98 3.19 -9.54
C CYS A 154 5.31 2.45 -9.69
N THR A 155 5.68 2.17 -10.93
CA THR A 155 6.84 1.36 -11.30
C THR A 155 7.42 1.86 -12.63
N SER A 156 8.52 1.25 -13.08
CA SER A 156 9.14 1.54 -14.38
C SER A 156 8.13 1.44 -15.53
N LYS A 157 8.28 2.29 -16.55
CA LYS A 157 7.48 2.24 -17.79
C LYS A 157 7.56 0.90 -18.53
N ASP A 158 8.63 0.14 -18.29
CA ASP A 158 8.90 -1.16 -18.90
C ASP A 158 8.27 -2.33 -18.13
N PHE A 159 7.66 -2.05 -16.97
CA PHE A 159 6.93 -3.06 -16.20
C PHE A 159 5.74 -3.60 -17.00
N SER A 160 5.64 -4.93 -17.06
CA SER A 160 4.50 -5.63 -17.62
C SER A 160 3.80 -6.44 -16.53
N SER A 161 2.47 -6.39 -16.52
CA SER A 161 1.63 -7.19 -15.64
C SER A 161 0.40 -7.63 -16.41
N SER A 162 -0.01 -8.88 -16.21
CA SER A 162 -1.28 -9.40 -16.72
C SER A 162 -2.48 -8.95 -15.89
N TRP A 163 -2.26 -8.47 -14.67
CA TRP A 163 -3.32 -8.16 -13.71
C TRP A 163 -3.38 -6.66 -13.37
N PHE A 164 -2.25 -6.05 -13.04
CA PHE A 164 -2.19 -4.60 -12.83
C PHE A 164 -2.33 -3.85 -14.15
N LEU A 165 -3.35 -2.99 -14.25
CA LEU A 165 -3.72 -2.31 -15.49
C LEU A 165 -3.04 -0.96 -15.61
N PRO A 166 -2.29 -0.67 -16.70
CA PRO A 166 -1.61 0.61 -16.87
C PRO A 166 -2.60 1.78 -16.96
N ARG A 167 -2.29 2.88 -16.29
CA ARG A 167 -3.08 4.11 -16.27
C ARG A 167 -2.27 5.29 -16.78
N LEU A 168 -2.09 5.33 -18.11
CA LEU A 168 -1.19 6.27 -18.81
C LEU A 168 -1.52 7.75 -18.57
N GLN A 169 -2.79 8.07 -18.29
CA GLN A 169 -3.26 9.43 -18.09
C GLN A 169 -3.56 9.75 -16.62
N PHE A 170 -3.31 8.80 -15.71
CA PHE A 170 -3.62 9.02 -14.31
C PHE A 170 -2.71 10.11 -13.73
N ARG A 171 -3.35 11.07 -13.06
CA ARG A 171 -2.74 12.10 -12.25
C ARG A 171 -3.64 12.29 -11.05
N LEU A 172 -3.06 12.37 -9.87
CA LEU A 172 -3.84 12.63 -8.67
C LEU A 172 -4.39 14.07 -8.72
N PRO A 173 -5.66 14.32 -8.39
CA PRO A 173 -6.17 15.69 -8.34
C PRO A 173 -5.44 16.50 -7.27
N ARG A 174 -5.01 17.72 -7.61
CA ARG A 174 -4.29 18.61 -6.67
C ARG A 174 -5.12 19.02 -5.46
N THR A 175 -6.44 18.93 -5.56
CA THR A 175 -7.39 19.20 -4.47
C THR A 175 -7.53 18.04 -3.50
N CYS A 176 -7.03 16.84 -3.85
CA CYS A 176 -7.10 15.68 -2.97
C CYS A 176 -6.15 15.84 -1.78
N PRO A 177 -6.61 15.63 -0.53
CA PRO A 177 -5.72 15.47 0.62
C PRO A 177 -4.81 14.25 0.43
N VAL A 178 -3.50 14.49 0.43
CA VAL A 178 -2.47 13.45 0.27
C VAL A 178 -1.65 13.34 1.53
N HIS A 179 -1.53 12.13 2.06
CA HIS A 179 -0.62 11.76 3.14
C HIS A 179 0.47 10.86 2.54
N VAL A 180 1.73 11.13 2.85
CA VAL A 180 2.86 10.38 2.31
C VAL A 180 3.70 9.83 3.43
N LEU A 181 3.85 8.51 3.45
CA LEU A 181 4.77 7.79 4.31
C LEU A 181 5.98 7.38 3.46
N LYS A 182 7.10 8.06 3.65
CA LYS A 182 8.38 7.67 3.08
C LYS A 182 9.09 6.75 4.05
N ILE A 183 9.41 5.55 3.58
CA ILE A 183 10.13 4.54 4.33
C ILE A 183 11.58 4.61 3.86
N VAL A 184 12.52 4.78 4.78
CA VAL A 184 13.94 4.98 4.47
C VAL A 184 14.84 3.96 5.16
N PRO A 185 16.01 3.66 4.56
CA PRO A 185 17.10 2.98 5.25
C PRO A 185 17.58 3.79 6.46
N ASP A 186 18.02 3.12 7.53
CA ASP A 186 18.56 3.77 8.73
C ASP A 186 19.75 4.69 8.47
N SER A 187 20.50 4.42 7.40
CA SER A 187 21.70 5.17 7.01
C SER A 187 21.44 6.42 6.16
N THR A 188 20.18 6.79 5.92
CA THR A 188 19.84 7.84 4.94
C THR A 188 19.57 9.21 5.58
N ASP A 189 20.48 10.17 5.36
CA ASP A 189 20.41 11.54 5.90
C ASP A 189 19.75 12.59 4.97
N SER A 190 19.34 12.25 3.74
CA SER A 190 18.86 13.27 2.78
C SER A 190 17.55 12.91 2.07
N TYR A 191 16.55 13.77 2.24
CA TYR A 191 15.26 13.73 1.54
C TYR A 191 15.19 14.79 0.41
N ASN A 192 14.68 14.41 -0.77
CA ASN A 192 14.39 15.34 -1.87
C ASN A 192 12.88 15.38 -2.23
N PRO A 193 12.12 16.41 -1.78
CA PRO A 193 10.68 16.52 -2.02
C PRO A 193 10.27 16.78 -3.48
N LYS A 194 11.19 17.18 -4.36
CA LYS A 194 10.85 17.62 -5.73
C LYS A 194 10.42 16.47 -6.65
N GLU A 195 10.84 15.25 -6.38
CA GLU A 195 10.49 14.08 -7.20
C GLU A 195 9.05 13.62 -6.98
N LEU A 196 8.57 13.69 -5.74
CA LEU A 196 7.25 13.25 -5.34
C LEU A 196 6.12 14.02 -6.03
N HIS A 197 6.29 15.33 -6.22
CA HIS A 197 5.32 16.18 -6.90
C HIS A 197 5.13 15.75 -8.35
N LYS A 198 6.22 15.41 -9.05
CA LYS A 198 6.17 14.95 -10.44
C LYS A 198 5.46 13.60 -10.56
N VAL A 199 5.74 12.68 -9.64
CA VAL A 199 5.14 11.33 -9.62
C VAL A 199 3.62 11.40 -9.41
N LEU A 200 3.14 12.27 -8.52
CA LEU A 200 1.73 12.37 -8.17
C LEU A 200 0.90 13.18 -9.17
N TYR A 201 1.43 14.31 -9.63
CA TYR A 201 0.63 15.32 -10.32
C TYR A 201 0.99 15.52 -11.80
N GLU A 202 2.09 14.94 -12.25
CA GLU A 202 2.59 15.07 -13.61
C GLU A 202 2.71 13.68 -14.26
N SER A 203 3.13 13.65 -15.53
CA SER A 203 3.42 12.41 -16.24
C SER A 203 4.93 12.17 -16.19
N PRO A 204 5.45 11.35 -15.25
CA PRO A 204 6.87 11.02 -15.25
C PRO A 204 7.23 10.26 -16.54
N SER A 205 8.38 10.56 -17.15
CA SER A 205 8.79 9.93 -18.41
C SER A 205 9.19 8.46 -18.24
N GLU A 206 9.77 8.13 -17.09
CA GLU A 206 10.34 6.80 -16.80
C GLU A 206 9.45 5.93 -15.91
N LEU A 207 8.40 6.51 -15.30
CA LEU A 207 7.51 5.81 -14.38
C LEU A 207 6.09 5.79 -14.90
N ARG A 208 5.32 4.82 -14.44
CA ARG A 208 3.92 4.67 -14.82
C ARG A 208 3.10 4.12 -13.67
N TRP A 209 1.89 4.66 -13.55
CA TRP A 209 0.87 4.17 -12.63
C TRP A 209 0.15 2.96 -13.22
N TYR A 210 -0.05 1.94 -12.40
CA TYR A 210 -0.90 0.80 -12.68
C TYR A 210 -1.93 0.66 -11.57
N ALA A 211 -3.17 0.35 -11.95
CA ALA A 211 -4.26 0.15 -11.00
C ALA A 211 -4.52 -1.34 -10.80
N SER A 212 -4.83 -1.73 -9.56
CA SER A 212 -5.54 -2.99 -9.33
C SER A 212 -6.90 -2.93 -10.07
N PRO A 213 -7.30 -4.01 -10.75
CA PRO A 213 -8.64 -4.12 -11.33
C PRO A 213 -9.73 -4.25 -10.25
N THR A 214 -9.35 -4.68 -9.05
CA THR A 214 -10.25 -4.91 -7.93
C THR A 214 -10.43 -3.65 -7.10
N VAL A 215 -11.70 -3.34 -6.76
CA VAL A 215 -12.07 -2.20 -5.92
C VAL A 215 -12.58 -2.72 -4.59
N PHE A 216 -11.90 -2.34 -3.52
CA PHE A 216 -12.31 -2.72 -2.18
C PHE A 216 -13.57 -1.94 -1.80
N SER A 217 -14.58 -2.66 -1.31
CA SER A 217 -15.80 -2.05 -0.80
C SER A 217 -15.81 -2.20 0.71
N GLY A 218 -15.59 -1.10 1.44
CA GLY A 218 -15.55 -1.12 2.90
C GLY A 218 -16.83 -1.68 3.51
N VAL A 219 -16.67 -2.36 4.65
CA VAL A 219 -17.75 -3.03 5.37
C VAL A 219 -17.95 -2.37 6.73
N LYS A 220 -19.22 -2.12 7.07
CA LYS A 220 -19.59 -1.62 8.41
C LYS A 220 -19.55 -2.76 9.42
N PRO A 221 -19.10 -2.51 10.67
CA PRO A 221 -19.40 -3.40 11.79
C PRO A 221 -20.91 -3.60 11.91
N LYS A 222 -21.33 -4.80 12.31
CA LYS A 222 -22.73 -5.09 12.66
C LYS A 222 -23.13 -4.39 13.96
#